data_AF-A0A1B8U1P4-F1
#
_entry.id   AF-A0A1B8U1P4-F1
#
_cell.length_a   1.000
_cell.length_b   1.000
_cell.length_c   1.000
_cell.angle_alpha   90.00
_cell.angle_beta   90.00
_cell.angle_gamma   90.00
#
_symmetry.space_group_name_H-M   'P 1'
#
loop_
_entity.id
_entity.type
_entity.pdbx_description
1 polymer ?
#
loop_
_entity_poly.entity_id
_entity_poly.type
_entity_poly.pdbx_seq_one_letter_code
_entity_poly.pdbx_strand_id
1 'polypeptide(L)'
;MKIEDKKRSDRVISVFNDSGLNQRQFAELIGVSQQLVSAVINYTKKPNEAILLAIIDKIKGIDPMWLLTGVGSEKNNYEPLEVESPIELHIKNIVRKEFEELSVDILQKLSNIEDSVKNSN
;
A
#
# COMPACT_ATOMS: atom_id res chain seq x y z
N MET A 1 6.62 17.87 23.56
CA MET A 1 6.06 18.42 22.30
C MET A 1 5.12 19.56 22.64
N LYS A 2 4.95 20.58 21.78
CA LYS A 2 3.95 21.63 22.01
C LYS A 2 2.54 21.06 21.81
N ILE A 3 1.52 21.73 22.37
CA ILE A 3 0.12 21.30 22.23
C ILE A 3 -0.28 21.21 20.74
N GLU A 4 0.16 22.18 19.94
CA GLU A 4 -0.10 22.22 18.50
C GLU A 4 0.53 21.04 17.75
N ASP A 5 1.76 20.67 18.10
CA ASP A 5 2.42 19.49 17.54
C ASP A 5 1.63 18.22 17.91
N LYS A 6 1.08 18.16 19.13
CA LYS A 6 0.32 17.01 19.60
C LYS A 6 -0.98 16.86 18.81
N LYS A 7 -1.73 17.95 18.63
CA LYS A 7 -2.93 17.97 17.78
C LYS A 7 -2.64 17.54 16.35
N ARG A 8 -1.46 17.87 15.82
CA ARG A 8 -1.04 17.42 14.49
C ARG A 8 -0.73 15.92 14.48
N SER A 9 -0.04 15.40 15.49
CA SER A 9 0.15 13.95 15.67
C SER A 9 -1.18 13.22 15.80
N ASP A 10 -2.15 13.76 16.55
CA ASP A 10 -3.47 13.14 16.75
C ASP A 10 -4.16 12.87 15.40
N ARG A 11 -4.05 13.80 14.45
CA ARG A 11 -4.61 13.62 13.10
C ARG A 11 -3.88 12.57 12.27
N VAL A 12 -2.54 12.51 12.36
CA VAL A 12 -1.76 11.44 11.71
C VAL A 12 -2.13 10.09 12.30
N ILE A 13 -2.34 10.01 13.61
CA ILE A 13 -2.74 8.81 14.33
C ILE A 13 -4.16 8.38 13.92
N SER A 14 -5.09 9.33 13.78
CA SER A 14 -6.45 9.08 13.27
C SER A 14 -6.39 8.43 11.89
N VAL A 15 -5.65 9.05 10.95
CA VAL A 15 -5.43 8.48 9.60
C VAL A 15 -4.81 7.09 9.64
N PHE A 16 -3.81 6.88 10.51
CA PHE A 16 -3.17 5.57 10.66
C PHE A 16 -4.15 4.49 11.14
N ASN A 17 -4.93 4.78 12.18
CA ASN A 17 -5.88 3.83 12.77
C ASN A 17 -6.97 3.44 11.78
N ASP A 18 -7.49 4.41 11.02
CA ASP A 18 -8.58 4.19 10.07
C ASP A 18 -8.10 3.48 8.79
N SER A 19 -6.80 3.57 8.47
CA SER A 19 -6.22 2.89 7.30
C SER A 19 -6.24 1.36 7.37
N GLY A 20 -6.43 0.78 8.56
CA GLY A 20 -6.36 -0.67 8.79
C GLY A 20 -4.96 -1.28 8.60
N LEU A 21 -3.93 -0.45 8.38
CA LEU A 21 -2.55 -0.89 8.18
C LEU A 21 -1.80 -1.03 9.51
N ASN A 22 -0.84 -1.95 9.55
CA ASN A 22 0.16 -1.93 10.63
C ASN A 22 1.23 -0.85 10.37
N GLN A 23 2.04 -0.53 11.39
CA GLN A 23 3.05 0.54 11.28
C GLN A 23 4.07 0.33 10.14
N ARG A 24 4.44 -0.93 9.84
CA ARG A 24 5.36 -1.23 8.74
C ARG A 24 4.70 -0.93 7.40
N GLN A 25 3.49 -1.45 7.18
CA GLN A 25 2.72 -1.21 5.96
C GLN A 25 2.43 0.27 5.73
N PHE A 26 2.05 0.99 6.79
CA PHE A 26 1.80 2.43 6.70
C PHE A 26 3.06 3.20 6.33
N ALA A 27 4.20 2.86 6.93
CA ALA A 27 5.49 3.48 6.62
C ALA A 27 5.92 3.22 5.17
N GLU A 28 5.76 1.98 4.70
CA GLU A 28 6.03 1.57 3.32
C GLU A 28 5.13 2.33 2.33
N LEU A 29 3.82 2.41 2.61
CA LEU A 29 2.85 3.11 1.77
C LEU A 29 3.22 4.58 1.57
N ILE A 30 3.55 5.29 2.64
CA ILE A 30 3.86 6.73 2.59
C ILE A 30 5.35 7.00 2.30
N GLY A 31 6.16 5.95 2.05
CA GLY A 31 7.56 6.10 1.65
C GLY A 31 8.48 6.69 2.71
N VAL A 32 8.24 6.39 3.99
CA VAL A 32 9.09 6.85 5.11
C VAL A 32 9.58 5.69 5.98
N SER A 33 10.52 5.94 6.89
CA SER A 33 10.99 4.89 7.79
C SER A 33 9.95 4.54 8.86
N GLN A 34 9.86 3.25 9.21
CA GLN A 34 9.02 2.79 10.32
C GLN A 34 9.36 3.46 11.65
N GLN A 35 10.64 3.78 11.88
CA GLN A 35 11.10 4.52 13.07
C GLN A 35 10.50 5.93 13.13
N LEU A 36 10.37 6.61 11.97
CA LEU A 36 9.76 7.93 11.92
C LEU A 36 8.26 7.86 12.25
N VAL A 37 7.54 6.88 11.69
CA VAL A 37 6.12 6.62 12.00
C VAL A 37 5.95 6.32 13.49
N SER A 38 6.76 5.41 14.03
CA SER A 38 6.74 5.06 15.46
C SER A 38 7.00 6.28 16.36
N ALA A 39 7.95 7.14 15.99
CA ALA A 39 8.24 8.34 16.75
C ALA A 39 7.07 9.35 16.76
N VAL A 40 6.35 9.46 15.64
CA VAL A 40 5.17 10.32 15.52
C VAL A 40 3.99 9.77 16.32
N ILE A 41 3.68 8.49 16.19
CA ILE A 41 2.57 7.83 16.90
C ILE A 41 2.78 7.88 18.42
N ASN A 42 4.03 7.75 18.88
CA ASN A 42 4.38 7.81 20.29
C ASN A 42 4.63 9.25 20.80
N TYR A 43 4.33 10.29 20.01
CA TYR A 43 4.53 11.70 20.35
C TYR A 43 5.97 12.07 20.74
N THR A 44 6.96 11.28 20.33
CA THR A 44 8.39 11.57 20.60
C THR A 44 8.98 12.51 19.53
N LYS A 45 8.38 12.56 18.34
CA LYS A 45 8.69 13.53 17.29
C LYS A 45 7.42 14.14 16.71
N LYS A 46 7.51 15.40 16.31
CA LYS A 46 6.44 16.07 15.56
C LYS A 46 6.35 15.48 14.13
N PRO A 47 5.15 15.37 13.54
CA PRO A 47 5.01 15.07 12.13
C PRO A 47 5.65 16.20 11.31
N ASN A 48 6.56 15.83 10.40
CA ASN A 48 7.13 16.76 9.44
C ASN A 48 6.28 16.81 8.17
N GLU A 49 6.55 17.79 7.33
CA GLU A 49 5.84 18.02 6.08
C GLU A 49 5.93 16.81 5.14
N ALA A 50 7.05 16.06 5.17
CA ALA A 50 7.21 14.85 4.35
C ALA A 50 6.14 13.78 4.67
N ILE A 51 5.90 13.49 5.95
CA ILE A 51 4.83 12.57 6.36
C ILE A 51 3.46 13.10 5.93
N LEU A 52 3.18 14.38 6.17
CA LEU A 52 1.85 14.95 5.89
C LEU A 52 1.54 14.92 4.39
N LEU A 53 2.50 15.31 3.55
CA LEU A 53 2.34 15.31 2.09
C LEU A 53 2.24 13.90 1.54
N ALA A 54 3.03 12.95 2.05
CA ALA A 54 2.96 11.57 1.61
C ALA A 54 1.62 10.91 1.98
N ILE A 55 1.07 11.23 3.16
CA ILE A 55 -0.27 10.81 3.56
C ILE A 55 -1.32 11.35 2.58
N ILE A 56 -1.27 12.64 2.23
CA ILE A 56 -2.20 13.25 1.26
C ILE A 56 -2.10 12.57 -0.12
N ASP A 57 -0.90 12.19 -0.55
CA ASP A 57 -0.66 11.58 -1.86
C ASP A 57 -1.02 10.09 -1.91
N LYS A 58 -1.08 9.40 -0.77
CA LYS A 58 -1.19 7.93 -0.70
C LYS A 58 -2.46 7.41 -0.03
N ILE A 59 -3.26 8.28 0.58
CA ILE A 59 -4.47 7.89 1.30
C ILE A 59 -5.67 8.66 0.76
N LYS A 60 -6.67 7.89 0.32
CA LYS A 60 -7.89 8.41 -0.28
C LYS A 60 -8.80 9.04 0.77
N GLY A 61 -9.47 10.12 0.39
CA GLY A 61 -10.52 10.74 1.20
C GLY A 61 -10.03 11.76 2.23
N ILE A 62 -8.72 11.95 2.37
CA ILE A 62 -8.13 12.98 3.24
C ILE A 62 -8.47 14.38 2.74
N ASP A 63 -8.95 15.23 3.65
CA ASP A 63 -8.98 16.68 3.48
C ASP A 63 -7.59 17.25 3.85
N PRO A 64 -6.82 17.79 2.89
CA PRO A 64 -5.50 18.34 3.17
C PRO A 64 -5.54 19.49 4.17
N MET A 65 -6.61 20.30 4.17
CA MET A 65 -6.74 21.43 5.09
C MET A 65 -6.87 20.90 6.52
N TRP A 66 -7.68 19.86 6.72
CA TRP A 66 -7.85 19.22 8.02
C TRP A 66 -6.54 18.63 8.51
N LEU A 67 -5.83 17.85 7.68
CA LEU A 67 -4.59 17.21 8.11
C LEU A 67 -3.51 18.25 8.51
N LEU A 68 -3.34 19.30 7.70
CA LEU A 68 -2.29 20.30 7.90
C LEU A 68 -2.60 21.25 9.08
N THR A 69 -3.86 21.70 9.17
CA THR A 69 -4.25 22.82 10.06
C THR A 69 -5.19 22.41 11.19
N GLY A 70 -5.93 21.31 11.04
CA GLY A 70 -7.03 20.92 11.92
C GLY A 70 -8.37 21.59 11.58
N VAL A 71 -8.44 22.39 10.52
CA VAL A 71 -9.67 23.01 10.01
C VAL A 71 -10.20 22.20 8.85
N GLY A 72 -11.49 21.84 8.86
CA GLY A 72 -12.13 21.06 7.80
C GLY A 72 -12.86 19.84 8.35
N SER A 73 -13.17 18.89 7.46
CA SER A 73 -13.90 17.67 7.83
C SER A 73 -12.95 16.48 7.98
N GLU A 74 -12.91 15.90 9.17
CA GLU A 74 -12.38 14.54 9.38
C GLU A 74 -13.32 13.53 8.71
N LYS A 75 -12.76 12.46 8.13
CA LYS A 75 -13.53 11.33 7.58
C LYS A 75 -12.99 10.06 8.22
N ASN A 76 -13.86 9.11 8.57
CA ASN A 76 -13.43 7.94 9.34
C ASN A 76 -13.21 6.67 8.50
N ASN A 77 -13.07 6.84 7.17
CA ASN A 77 -12.95 5.74 6.20
C ASN A 77 -11.77 6.02 5.25
N TYR A 78 -10.58 6.15 5.82
CA TYR A 78 -9.36 6.37 5.04
C TYR A 78 -8.89 5.06 4.44
N GLU A 79 -8.77 5.01 3.11
CA GLU A 79 -8.33 3.82 2.38
C GLU A 79 -6.99 4.12 1.71
N PRO A 80 -6.00 3.21 1.80
CA PRO A 80 -4.80 3.28 0.99
C PRO A 80 -5.17 3.42 -0.48
N LEU A 81 -4.52 4.34 -1.20
CA LEU A 81 -4.58 4.33 -2.65
C LEU A 81 -3.89 3.06 -3.14
N GLU A 82 -4.57 2.31 -4.00
CA GLU A 82 -3.93 1.23 -4.74
C GLU A 82 -2.86 1.85 -5.65
N VAL A 83 -1.63 1.84 -5.18
CA VAL A 83 -0.46 2.18 -5.99
C VAL A 83 0.31 0.89 -6.15
N GLU A 84 0.21 0.26 -7.32
CA GLU A 84 1.05 -0.89 -7.64
C GLU A 84 2.52 -0.46 -7.52
N SER A 85 3.23 -1.02 -6.53
CA SER A 85 4.66 -0.77 -6.38
C SER A 85 5.39 -1.25 -7.65
N PRO A 86 6.40 -0.53 -8.17
CA PRO A 86 7.20 -1.01 -9.30
C PRO A 86 7.77 -2.42 -9.08
N ILE A 87 8.11 -2.76 -7.83
CA ILE A 87 8.56 -4.11 -7.46
C ILE A 87 7.42 -5.11 -7.57
N GLU A 88 6.22 -4.75 -7.13
CA GLU A 88 5.05 -5.62 -7.20
C GLU A 88 4.64 -5.88 -8.65
N LEU A 89 4.67 -4.84 -9.49
CA LEU A 89 4.44 -4.95 -10.93
C LEU A 89 5.49 -5.86 -11.57
N HIS A 90 6.76 -5.73 -11.18
CA HIS A 90 7.83 -6.60 -11.63
C HIS A 90 7.62 -8.06 -11.21
N ILE A 91 7.25 -8.31 -9.95
CA ILE A 91 6.94 -9.65 -9.45
C ILE A 91 5.77 -10.25 -10.21
N LYS A 92 4.68 -9.50 -10.41
CA LYS A 92 3.52 -9.95 -11.19
C LYS A 92 3.93 -10.35 -12.61
N ASN A 93 4.82 -9.60 -13.24
CA ASN A 93 5.31 -9.91 -14.58
C ASN A 93 6.17 -11.18 -14.60
N ILE A 94 7.06 -11.38 -13.62
CA ILE A 94 7.84 -12.62 -13.49
C ILE A 94 6.89 -13.81 -13.33
N VAL A 95 5.95 -13.73 -12.38
CA VAL A 95 4.99 -14.82 -12.12
C VAL A 95 4.15 -15.13 -13.36
N ARG A 96 3.69 -14.09 -14.08
CA ARG A 96 2.94 -14.25 -15.33
C ARG A 96 3.76 -15.00 -16.38
N LYS A 97 5.04 -14.62 -16.57
CA LYS A 97 5.93 -15.25 -17.55
C LYS A 97 6.14 -16.74 -17.26
N GLU A 98 6.44 -17.09 -16.01
CA GLU A 98 6.61 -18.49 -15.59
C GLU A 98 5.32 -19.30 -15.81
N PHE A 99 4.16 -18.70 -15.52
CA PHE A 99 2.87 -19.35 -15.73
C PHE A 99 2.57 -19.59 -17.22
N GLU A 100 2.88 -18.63 -18.09
CA GLU A 100 2.72 -18.75 -19.54
C GLU A 100 3.60 -19.88 -20.10
N GLU A 101 4.87 -19.95 -19.69
CA GLU A 101 5.80 -21.00 -20.11
C GLU A 101 5.31 -22.40 -19.70
N LEU A 102 4.90 -22.56 -18.44
CA LEU A 102 4.32 -23.82 -17.94
C LEU A 102 3.04 -24.21 -18.68
N SER A 103 2.20 -23.23 -19.02
CA SER A 103 0.94 -23.46 -19.73
C SER A 103 1.18 -24.03 -21.13
N VAL A 104 2.18 -23.51 -21.85
CA VAL A 104 2.57 -24.02 -23.18
C VAL A 104 2.98 -25.49 -23.10
N ASP A 105 3.83 -25.86 -22.15
CA ASP A 105 4.29 -27.23 -21.96
C ASP A 105 3.16 -28.20 -21.62
N ILE A 106 2.22 -27.77 -20.77
CA ILE A 106 1.05 -28.58 -20.40
C ILE A 106 0.14 -28.79 -21.61
N LEU A 107 -0.17 -27.72 -22.36
CA LEU A 107 -1.03 -27.80 -23.54
C LEU A 107 -0.41 -28.70 -24.63
N GLN A 108 0.91 -28.63 -24.84
CA GLN A 108 1.59 -29.50 -25.79
C GLN A 108 1.50 -30.98 -25.38
N LYS A 109 1.69 -31.27 -24.08
CA LYS A 109 1.57 -32.64 -23.57
C LYS A 109 0.14 -33.18 -23.73
N LEU A 110 -0.87 -32.35 -23.46
CA LEU A 110 -2.28 -32.72 -23.67
C LEU A 110 -2.57 -33.02 -25.14
N SER A 111 -2.10 -32.17 -26.07
CA SER A 111 -2.25 -32.40 -27.52
C SER A 111 -1.64 -33.73 -27.95
N ASN A 112 -0.42 -34.03 -27.50
CA ASN A 112 0.26 -35.28 -27.84
C ASN A 112 -0.51 -36.52 -27.32
N ILE A 113 -1.12 -36.42 -26.14
CA ILE A 113 -1.96 -37.49 -25.57
C ILE A 113 -3.21 -37.67 -26.42
N GLU A 114 -3.89 -36.59 -26.81
CA GLU A 114 -5.08 -36.66 -27.67
C GLU A 114 -4.78 -37.32 -29.01
N ASP A 115 -3.66 -36.96 -29.65
CA ASP A 115 -3.25 -37.54 -30.92
C ASP A 115 -2.91 -39.03 -30.77
N SER A 116 -2.23 -39.42 -29.68
CA SER A 116 -1.93 -40.83 -29.39
C SER A 116 -3.20 -41.66 -29.20
N VAL A 117 -4.23 -41.10 -28.53
CA VAL A 117 -5.51 -41.80 -28.33
C VAL A 117 -6.28 -41.93 -29.64
N LYS A 118 -6.31 -40.89 -30.48
CA LYS A 118 -6.97 -40.94 -31.81
C LYS A 118 -6.34 -41.95 -32.74
N ASN A 119 -5.01 -42.09 -32.71
CA ASN A 119 -4.27 -43.00 -33.59
C ASN A 119 -4.25 -44.47 -33.10
N SER A 120 -4.80 -44.75 -31.91
CA SER A 120 -4.85 -46.10 -31.32
C SER A 120 -6.21 -46.80 -31.46
N ASN A 121 -7.19 -46.14 -32.09
CA ASN A 121 -8.52 -46.68 -32.47
C ASN A 121 -8.66 -46.72 -33.98
#